data_AF-A0A1A8CQE1-F1
#
_entry.id   AF-A0A1A8CQE1-F1
#
_cell.length_a   1.000
_cell.length_b   1.000
_cell.length_c   1.000
_cell.angle_alpha   90.00
_cell.angle_beta   90.00
_cell.angle_gamma   90.00
#
_symmetry.space_group_name_H-M   'P 1'
#
loop_
_entity.id
_entity.type
_entity.pdbx_description
1 polymer ?
#
loop_
_entity_poly.entity_id
_entity_poly.type
_entity_poly.pdbx_seq_one_letter_code
_entity_poly.pdbx_strand_id
1 'polypeptide(L)'
;GRVEGRNSLNFQRFRDTCSEAYLLLRSHSRLLVTLFSLMLLTGIPELSAAEDMRYLREALQEEQNEAEAKEHFLQQISACEQLGWTVQANWWIHMVAGIK
;
A
#
# COMPACT_ATOMS: atom_id res chain seq x y z
N GLY A 1 16.50 -12.69 -19.48
CA GLY A 1 17.12 -12.01 -18.33
C GLY A 1 16.54 -10.61 -18.23
N ARG A 2 16.01 -10.21 -17.08
CA ARG A 2 15.49 -8.84 -16.91
C ARG A 2 16.67 -7.88 -16.86
N VAL A 3 16.67 -6.92 -17.78
CA VAL A 3 17.46 -5.70 -17.72
C VAL A 3 17.10 -5.00 -16.41
N GLU A 4 18.08 -4.59 -15.63
CA GLU A 4 17.88 -3.89 -14.36
C GLU A 4 17.08 -2.60 -14.58
N GLY A 5 15.76 -2.67 -14.33
CA GLY A 5 14.79 -1.61 -14.62
C GLY A 5 14.73 -0.49 -13.59
N ARG A 6 15.63 -0.48 -12.60
CA ARG A 6 15.67 0.46 -11.48
C ARG A 6 15.70 1.92 -11.90
N ASN A 7 16.23 2.21 -13.10
CA ASN A 7 16.36 3.56 -13.65
C ASN A 7 15.67 3.73 -15.01
N SER A 8 14.69 2.89 -15.35
CA SER A 8 13.90 3.15 -16.55
C SER A 8 13.05 4.41 -16.34
N LEU A 9 12.97 5.27 -17.36
CA LEU A 9 12.15 6.48 -17.33
C LEU A 9 10.70 6.16 -16.92
N ASN A 10 10.18 5.04 -17.41
CA ASN A 10 8.82 4.57 -17.11
C ASN A 10 8.65 4.18 -15.64
N PHE A 11 9.65 3.54 -15.03
CA PHE A 11 9.58 3.18 -13.62
C PHE A 11 9.68 4.41 -12.72
N GLN A 12 10.53 5.38 -13.07
CA GLN A 12 10.57 6.64 -12.33
C GLN A 12 9.23 7.38 -12.42
N ARG A 13 8.63 7.46 -13.61
CA ARG A 13 7.29 8.04 -13.79
C ARG A 13 6.22 7.31 -12.97
N PHE A 14 6.30 5.98 -12.87
CA PHE A 14 5.42 5.20 -11.99
C PHE A 14 5.59 5.60 -10.52
N ARG A 15 6.84 5.67 -10.02
CA ARG A 15 7.12 6.07 -8.63
C ARG A 15 6.59 7.47 -8.33
N ASP A 16 6.80 8.41 -9.25
CA ASP A 16 6.35 9.80 -9.10
C ASP A 16 4.81 9.87 -9.07
N THR A 17 4.15 9.22 -10.04
CA THR A 17 2.67 9.20 -10.13
C THR A 17 2.05 8.59 -8.87
N CYS A 18 2.57 7.44 -8.41
CA CYS A 18 2.06 6.76 -7.23
C CYS A 18 2.29 7.59 -5.95
N SER A 19 3.44 8.25 -5.83
CA SER A 19 3.75 9.11 -4.69
C SER A 19 2.84 10.35 -4.66
N GLU A 20 2.59 10.97 -5.81
CA GLU A 20 1.65 12.09 -5.94
C GLU A 20 0.23 11.68 -5.55
N ALA A 21 -0.27 10.56 -6.09
CA ALA A 21 -1.58 10.03 -5.75
C ALA A 21 -1.71 9.72 -4.24
N TYR A 22 -0.67 9.12 -3.65
CA TYR A 22 -0.60 8.85 -2.22
C TYR A 22 -0.69 10.15 -1.39
N LEU A 23 0.08 11.18 -1.74
CA LEU A 23 0.06 12.46 -1.03
C LEU A 23 -1.30 13.17 -1.16
N LEU A 24 -1.93 13.11 -2.34
CA LEU A 24 -3.27 13.64 -2.55
C LEU A 24 -4.29 12.95 -1.62
N LEU A 25 -4.29 11.62 -1.57
CA LEU A 25 -5.14 10.86 -0.64
C LEU A 25 -4.84 11.20 0.82
N ARG A 26 -3.56 11.27 1.18
CA ARG A 26 -3.08 11.62 2.53
C ARG A 26 -3.57 13.00 2.98
N SER A 27 -3.60 13.98 2.10
CA SER A 27 -4.12 15.33 2.42
C SER A 27 -5.59 15.31 2.86
N HIS A 28 -6.33 14.25 2.51
CA HIS A 28 -7.71 13.98 2.90
C HIS A 28 -7.85 12.85 3.93
N SER A 29 -6.79 12.55 4.70
CA SER A 29 -6.75 11.44 5.67
C SER A 29 -7.94 11.43 6.63
N ARG A 30 -8.34 12.59 7.15
CA ARG A 30 -9.50 12.71 8.06
C ARG A 30 -10.81 12.24 7.43
N LEU A 31 -11.02 12.54 6.15
CA LEU A 31 -12.21 12.10 5.41
C LEU A 31 -12.17 10.58 5.23
N LEU A 32 -11.03 10.04 4.80
CA LEU A 32 -10.85 8.60 4.64
C LEU A 32 -11.08 7.86 5.97
N VAL A 33 -10.47 8.33 7.05
CA VAL A 33 -10.68 7.78 8.41
C VAL A 33 -12.16 7.80 8.80
N THR A 34 -12.87 8.89 8.50
CA THR A 34 -14.30 9.00 8.81
C THR A 34 -15.13 8.00 7.99
N LEU A 35 -14.90 7.91 6.68
CA LEU A 35 -15.62 7.00 5.79
C LEU A 35 -15.40 5.53 6.20
N PHE A 36 -14.16 5.15 6.48
CA PHE A 36 -13.84 3.79 6.95
C PHE A 36 -14.44 3.50 8.33
N SER A 37 -14.46 4.50 9.23
CA SER A 37 -15.15 4.37 10.53
C SER A 37 -16.65 4.13 10.37
N LEU A 38 -17.29 4.80 9.41
CA LEU A 38 -18.71 4.57 9.10
C LEU A 38 -18.93 3.19 8.50
N MET A 39 -18.04 2.70 7.63
CA MET A 39 -18.11 1.35 7.07
C MET A 39 -18.03 0.27 8.17
N LEU A 40 -17.19 0.44 9.18
CA LEU A 40 -17.13 -0.46 10.35
C LEU A 40 -18.51 -0.60 11.04
N LEU A 41 -19.24 0.50 11.17
CA LEU A 41 -20.54 0.52 11.85
C LEU A 41 -21.66 -0.17 11.06
N THR A 42 -21.46 -0.44 9.76
CA THR A 42 -22.44 -1.14 8.92
C THR A 42 -22.42 -2.65 9.08
N GLY A 43 -21.50 -3.21 9.88
CA GLY A 43 -21.43 -4.64 10.15
C GLY A 43 -20.82 -5.47 9.03
N ILE A 44 -19.94 -4.88 8.22
CA ILE A 44 -19.14 -5.61 7.22
C ILE A 44 -18.13 -6.51 7.97
N PRO A 45 -18.23 -7.85 7.88
CA PRO A 45 -17.44 -8.75 8.71
C PRO A 45 -15.92 -8.70 8.43
N GLU A 46 -15.49 -8.23 7.25
CA GLU A 46 -14.08 -8.04 6.88
C GLU A 46 -13.44 -6.76 7.46
N LEU A 47 -14.21 -5.94 8.16
CA LEU A 47 -13.84 -4.65 8.74
C LEU A 47 -14.44 -4.63 10.16
N SER A 48 -13.78 -5.31 11.09
CA SER A 48 -14.38 -5.68 12.38
C SER A 48 -13.65 -5.15 13.60
N ALA A 49 -12.52 -4.44 13.45
CA ALA A 49 -11.69 -4.09 14.60
C ALA A 49 -11.13 -2.66 14.56
N ALA A 50 -10.88 -2.13 15.76
CA ALA A 50 -10.05 -0.94 15.96
C ALA A 50 -8.65 -1.06 15.30
N GLU A 51 -8.20 -2.29 15.07
CA GLU A 51 -6.95 -2.61 14.37
C GLU A 51 -6.99 -2.19 12.89
N ASP A 52 -8.14 -2.26 12.22
CA ASP A 52 -8.31 -1.83 10.82
C ASP A 52 -8.16 -0.31 10.68
N MET A 53 -8.69 0.43 11.66
CA MET A 53 -8.50 1.89 11.72
C MET A 53 -7.06 2.26 12.02
N ARG A 54 -6.38 1.51 12.90
CA ARG A 54 -4.96 1.71 13.17
C ARG A 54 -4.14 1.47 11.91
N TYR A 55 -4.41 0.39 11.19
CA TYR A 55 -3.76 0.11 9.92
C TYR A 55 -3.95 1.26 8.92
N LEU A 56 -5.16 1.82 8.79
CA LEU A 56 -5.38 2.94 7.88
C LEU A 56 -4.54 4.18 8.26
N ARG A 57 -4.45 4.51 9.55
CA ARG A 57 -3.65 5.65 10.03
C ARG A 57 -2.15 5.42 9.81
N GLU A 58 -1.67 4.19 10.04
CA GLU A 58 -0.30 3.77 9.76
C GLU A 58 -0.01 3.80 8.25
N ALA A 59 -0.91 3.27 7.42
CA ALA A 59 -0.76 3.25 5.96
C ALA A 59 -0.72 4.67 5.37
N LEU A 60 -1.52 5.59 5.93
CA LEU A 60 -1.50 7.01 5.56
C LEU A 60 -0.34 7.79 6.19
N GLN A 61 0.39 7.20 7.15
CA GLN A 61 1.43 7.86 7.95
C GLN A 61 0.90 9.14 8.64
N GLU A 62 -0.30 9.09 9.23
CA GLU A 62 -1.06 10.26 9.74
C GLU A 62 -0.21 11.25 10.54
N GLU A 63 0.64 10.75 11.44
CA GLU A 63 1.44 11.57 12.37
C GLU A 63 2.72 12.17 11.78
N GLN A 64 3.14 11.73 10.59
CA GLN A 64 4.40 12.12 9.98
C GLN A 64 4.26 13.37 9.11
N ASN A 65 5.35 14.08 8.85
CA ASN A 65 5.31 15.15 7.85
C ASN A 65 5.21 14.59 6.41
N GLU A 66 4.93 15.46 5.44
CA GLU A 66 4.71 15.04 4.04
C GLU A 66 5.95 14.35 3.43
N ALA A 67 7.16 14.84 3.74
CA ALA A 67 8.39 14.28 3.21
C ALA A 67 8.66 12.88 3.77
N GLU A 68 8.47 12.69 5.07
CA GLU A 68 8.58 11.38 5.73
C GLU A 68 7.53 10.39 5.21
N ALA A 69 6.29 10.84 5.03
CA ALA A 69 5.22 10.01 4.50
C ALA A 69 5.51 9.57 3.05
N LYS A 70 6.03 10.47 2.21
CA LYS A 70 6.46 10.15 0.84
C LYS A 70 7.61 9.15 0.83
N GLU A 71 8.60 9.35 1.68
CA GLU A 71 9.75 8.44 1.79
C GLU A 71 9.31 7.05 2.25
N HIS A 72 8.44 6.96 3.26
CA HIS A 72 7.83 5.70 3.68
C HIS A 72 7.14 4.99 2.51
N PHE A 73 6.34 5.70 1.72
CA PHE A 73 5.66 5.11 0.55
C PHE A 73 6.65 4.60 -0.52
N LEU A 74 7.72 5.34 -0.78
CA LEU A 74 8.79 4.90 -1.69
C LEU A 74 9.53 3.66 -1.17
N GLN A 75 9.68 3.52 0.14
CA GLN A 75 10.25 2.33 0.77
C GLN A 75 9.34 1.10 0.58
N GLN A 76 8.01 1.26 0.63
CA GLN A 76 7.07 0.17 0.31
C GLN A 76 7.24 -0.33 -1.13
N ILE A 77 7.40 0.58 -2.10
CA ILE A 77 7.70 0.21 -3.50
C ILE A 77 9.01 -0.58 -3.57
N SER A 78 10.07 -0.09 -2.92
CA SER A 78 11.37 -0.78 -2.87
C SER A 78 11.27 -2.16 -2.21
N ALA A 79 10.48 -2.30 -1.14
CA ALA A 79 10.27 -3.57 -0.47
C ALA A 79 9.61 -4.60 -1.40
N CYS A 80 8.62 -4.17 -2.20
CA CYS A 80 8.01 -5.01 -3.23
C CYS A 80 9.03 -5.46 -4.30
N GLU A 81 9.95 -4.58 -4.71
CA GLU A 81 11.01 -4.96 -5.65
C GLU A 81 11.97 -6.00 -5.05
N GLN A 82 12.34 -5.84 -3.77
CA GLN A 82 13.24 -6.75 -3.07
C GLN A 82 12.66 -8.15 -2.89
N LEU A 83 11.33 -8.27 -2.74
CA LEU A 83 10.65 -9.58 -2.70
C LEU A 83 10.79 -10.37 -4.02
N GLY A 84 11.10 -9.70 -5.13
CA GLY A 84 11.35 -10.32 -6.42
C GLY A 84 10.16 -11.16 -6.89
N TRP A 85 10.38 -12.47 -7.07
CA TRP A 85 9.34 -13.40 -7.52
C TRP A 85 8.75 -14.26 -6.39
N THR A 86 9.17 -14.05 -5.14
CA THR A 86 8.79 -14.88 -3.98
C THR A 86 7.28 -14.92 -3.79
N VAL A 87 6.63 -13.76 -3.78
CA VAL A 87 5.17 -13.67 -3.65
C VAL A 87 4.48 -14.35 -4.84
N GLN A 88 4.99 -14.15 -6.06
CA GLN A 88 4.44 -14.76 -7.28
C GLN A 88 4.50 -16.30 -7.25
N ALA A 89 5.60 -16.87 -6.74
CA ALA A 89 5.72 -18.30 -6.52
C ALA A 89 4.74 -18.81 -5.47
N ASN A 90 4.57 -18.07 -4.38
CA ASN A 90 3.61 -18.43 -3.35
C ASN A 90 2.19 -18.51 -3.93
N TRP A 91 1.76 -17.50 -4.69
CA TRP A 91 0.47 -17.52 -5.41
C TRP A 91 0.34 -18.71 -6.36
N TRP A 92 1.41 -19.05 -7.09
CA TRP A 92 1.40 -20.20 -7.99
C TRP A 92 1.23 -21.53 -7.23
N ILE A 93 1.93 -21.70 -6.11
CA ILE A 93 1.80 -22.89 -5.25
C ILE A 93 0.38 -23.00 -4.70
N HIS A 94 -0.19 -21.93 -4.14
CA HIS A 94 -1.57 -21.93 -3.65
C HIS A 94 -2.56 -22.35 -4.74
N MET A 95 -2.40 -21.82 -5.96
CA MET A 95 -3.26 -22.13 -7.10
C MET A 95 -3.15 -23.60 -7.54
N VAL A 96 -1.93 -24.16 -7.57
CA VAL A 96 -1.68 -25.54 -8.02
C VAL A 96 -2.02 -26.57 -6.95
N ALA A 97 -1.77 -26.26 -5.68
CA ALA A 97 -2.05 -27.14 -4.55
C ALA A 97 -3.52 -27.12 -4.11
N GLY A 98 -4.35 -26.20 -4.63
CA GLY A 98 -5.77 -26.08 -4.28
C GLY A 98 -6.01 -25.71 -2.82
N ILE A 99 -4.99 -25.16 -2.14
CA ILE A 99 -5.07 -24.73 -0.74
C ILE A 99 -5.84 -23.41 -0.73
N LYS A 100 -7.11 -23.46 -0.29
CA LYS A 100 -7.88 -22.27 0.08
C LYS A 100 -7.35 -21.66 1.36
#